data_AF-A0A6F8TPW4-F1
#
_entry.id   AF-A0A6F8TPW4-F1
#
_cell.length_a   1.000
_cell.length_b   1.000
_cell.length_c   1.000
_cell.angle_alpha   90.00
_cell.angle_beta   90.00
_cell.angle_gamma   90.00
#
_symmetry.space_group_name_H-M   'P 1'
#
loop_
_entity.id
_entity.type
_entity.pdbx_description
1 polymer ?
#
loop_
_entity_poly.entity_id
_entity_poly.type
_entity_poly.pdbx_seq_one_letter_code
_entity_poly.pdbx_strand_id
1 'polypeptide(L)'
;MEIERINEHTVKFYISYGDIEDRGFDREEIWYNRERSEELFWEMMDEVHQEEEFGIEGPLWIQVQALDKGLEVLVTRAQMSKDGQRFELPIPEDKLKELPVDERIEDLLDQHFHIKQDQDEDAEVSLDFTLKFNDFEDAIALSHRMKDMPLEHLETKLLAFENKYYIYVKFSETHFVEEDIDNMLSLLLEYADESRMTVHRIEEYGKVVLTENVFVTLSKHFS
;
A
#
# COMPACT_ATOMS: atom_id res chain seq x y z
N MET A 1 -1.69 -31.89 0.08
CA MET A 1 -2.37 -30.62 0.46
C MET A 1 -3.26 -30.84 1.68
N GLU A 2 -3.21 -29.92 2.65
CA GLU A 2 -4.16 -29.85 3.78
C GLU A 2 -4.88 -28.49 3.74
N ILE A 3 -6.19 -28.50 3.94
CA ILE A 3 -7.05 -27.32 3.87
C ILE A 3 -7.71 -27.13 5.23
N GLU A 4 -7.55 -25.95 5.82
CA GLU A 4 -8.17 -25.59 7.10
C GLU A 4 -9.01 -24.32 6.93
N ARG A 5 -10.32 -24.44 7.20
CA ARG A 5 -11.21 -23.28 7.20
C ARG A 5 -11.07 -22.54 8.53
N ILE A 6 -10.49 -21.36 8.48
CA ILE A 6 -10.38 -20.49 9.65
C ILE A 6 -11.71 -19.77 9.90
N ASN A 7 -12.35 -19.23 8.85
CA ASN A 7 -13.62 -18.48 8.94
C ASN A 7 -14.45 -18.58 7.65
N GLU A 8 -15.62 -17.92 7.61
CA GLU A 8 -16.44 -17.81 6.38
C GLU A 8 -15.80 -16.96 5.27
N HIS A 9 -14.75 -16.21 5.59
CA HIS A 9 -14.08 -15.33 4.64
C HIS A 9 -12.58 -15.59 4.54
N THR A 10 -12.06 -16.55 5.29
CA THR A 10 -10.63 -16.86 5.35
C THR A 10 -10.41 -18.35 5.30
N VAL A 11 -9.63 -18.79 4.31
CA VAL A 11 -9.19 -20.17 4.14
C VAL A 11 -7.68 -20.23 4.30
N LYS A 12 -7.21 -21.28 4.99
CA LYS A 12 -5.79 -21.56 5.19
C LYS A 12 -5.43 -22.85 4.45
N PHE A 13 -4.37 -22.78 3.67
CA PHE A 13 -3.83 -23.90 2.92
C PHE A 13 -2.44 -24.24 3.42
N TYR A 14 -2.14 -25.53 3.44
CA TYR A 14 -0.79 -26.03 3.64
C TYR A 14 -0.42 -26.92 2.45
N ILE A 15 0.66 -26.53 1.77
CA ILE A 15 1.20 -27.23 0.60
C ILE A 15 2.61 -27.69 0.93
N SER A 16 2.88 -28.98 0.80
CA SER A 16 4.24 -29.49 1.02
C SER A 16 5.13 -29.19 -0.18
N TYR A 17 6.45 -29.09 0.00
CA TYR A 17 7.36 -28.90 -1.15
C TYR A 17 7.24 -30.01 -2.21
N GLY A 18 7.02 -31.26 -1.78
CA GLY A 18 6.77 -32.36 -2.71
C GLY A 18 5.47 -32.24 -3.51
N ASP A 19 4.44 -31.59 -2.96
CA ASP A 19 3.17 -31.31 -3.67
C ASP A 19 3.33 -30.18 -4.70
N ILE A 20 4.24 -29.25 -4.45
CA ILE A 20 4.58 -28.12 -5.33
C ILE A 20 5.40 -28.62 -6.53
N GLU A 21 6.40 -29.44 -6.27
CA GLU A 21 7.25 -30.05 -7.31
C GLU A 21 6.47 -31.01 -8.21
N ASP A 22 5.50 -31.77 -7.68
CA ASP A 22 4.66 -32.69 -8.46
C ASP A 22 3.73 -31.95 -9.44
N ARG A 23 3.33 -30.71 -9.08
CA ARG A 23 2.58 -29.79 -9.94
C ARG A 23 3.47 -29.03 -10.95
N GLY A 24 4.79 -29.24 -10.90
CA GLY A 24 5.74 -28.65 -11.83
C GLY A 24 6.12 -27.20 -11.51
N PHE A 25 5.91 -26.76 -10.27
CA PHE A 25 6.34 -25.44 -9.80
C PHE A 25 7.65 -25.58 -9.02
N ASP A 26 8.60 -24.68 -9.28
CA ASP A 26 9.80 -24.53 -8.45
C ASP A 26 9.53 -23.58 -7.28
N ARG A 27 10.12 -23.89 -6.11
CA ARG A 27 10.00 -23.07 -4.89
C ARG A 27 10.40 -21.59 -5.11
N GLU A 28 11.33 -21.35 -6.03
CA GLU A 28 11.85 -20.01 -6.36
C GLU A 28 10.92 -19.33 -7.38
N GLU A 29 10.27 -20.08 -8.28
CA GLU A 29 9.33 -19.52 -9.25
C GLU A 29 8.06 -18.98 -8.60
N ILE A 30 7.60 -19.54 -7.48
CA ILE A 30 6.43 -19.02 -6.75
C ILE A 30 6.68 -17.59 -6.21
N TRP A 31 7.93 -17.26 -5.88
CA TRP A 31 8.28 -15.93 -5.35
C TRP A 31 8.67 -14.94 -6.44
N TYR A 32 9.37 -15.39 -7.49
CA TYR A 32 9.91 -14.50 -8.52
C TYR A 32 9.04 -14.40 -9.78
N ASN A 33 8.07 -15.30 -9.96
CA ASN A 33 7.23 -15.34 -11.14
C ASN A 33 5.75 -15.19 -10.74
N ARG A 34 5.25 -13.97 -10.92
CA ARG A 34 3.86 -13.60 -10.62
C ARG A 34 2.84 -14.45 -11.39
N GLU A 35 3.08 -14.70 -12.68
CA GLU A 35 2.15 -15.51 -13.49
C GLU A 35 2.05 -16.95 -12.94
N ARG A 36 3.19 -17.53 -12.54
CA ARG A 36 3.23 -18.88 -11.96
C ARG A 36 2.59 -18.97 -10.57
N SER A 37 2.79 -17.94 -9.74
CA SER A 37 2.18 -17.90 -8.42
C SER A 37 0.67 -17.74 -8.52
N GLU A 38 0.18 -16.88 -9.42
CA GLU A 38 -1.25 -16.75 -9.73
C GLU A 38 -1.84 -18.08 -10.23
N GLU A 39 -1.18 -18.79 -11.18
CA GLU A 39 -1.62 -20.11 -11.66
C GLU A 39 -1.81 -21.11 -10.50
N LEU A 40 -0.81 -21.21 -9.60
CA LEU A 40 -0.89 -22.10 -8.44
C LEU A 40 -2.08 -21.74 -7.54
N PHE A 41 -2.30 -20.46 -7.24
CA PHE A 41 -3.43 -20.06 -6.38
C PHE A 41 -4.78 -20.28 -7.05
N TRP A 42 -4.90 -20.06 -8.36
CA TRP A 42 -6.14 -20.35 -9.10
C TRP A 42 -6.47 -21.84 -9.12
N GLU A 43 -5.48 -22.72 -9.38
CA GLU A 43 -5.70 -24.17 -9.33
C GLU A 43 -6.13 -24.64 -7.94
N MET A 44 -5.52 -24.07 -6.90
CA MET A 44 -5.84 -24.38 -5.51
C MET A 44 -7.24 -23.90 -5.12
N MET A 45 -7.67 -22.76 -5.66
CA MET A 45 -9.02 -22.22 -5.45
C MET A 45 -10.09 -22.98 -6.26
N ASP A 46 -9.76 -23.49 -7.45
CA ASP A 46 -10.65 -24.35 -8.25
C ASP A 46 -10.90 -25.71 -7.57
N GLU A 47 -9.86 -26.31 -7.00
CA GLU A 47 -9.95 -27.58 -6.26
C GLU A 47 -10.87 -27.43 -5.03
N VAL A 48 -10.84 -26.26 -4.36
CA VAL A 48 -11.73 -25.91 -3.24
C VAL A 48 -13.17 -25.65 -3.69
N HIS A 49 -13.34 -25.05 -4.88
CA HIS A 49 -14.65 -24.78 -5.50
C HIS A 49 -15.43 -26.06 -5.83
N GLN A 50 -14.73 -27.16 -6.16
CA GLN A 50 -15.37 -28.42 -6.54
C GLN A 50 -15.95 -29.21 -5.36
N GLU A 51 -15.44 -29.02 -4.13
CA GLU A 51 -15.94 -29.74 -2.95
C GLU A 51 -17.00 -28.95 -2.16
N GLU A 52 -16.97 -27.62 -2.13
CA GLU A 52 -17.90 -26.82 -1.33
C GLU A 52 -18.28 -25.51 -2.01
N GLU A 53 -19.56 -25.11 -1.85
CA GLU A 53 -20.24 -23.93 -2.42
C GLU A 53 -19.63 -22.60 -1.92
N PHE A 54 -18.34 -22.38 -2.18
CA PHE A 54 -17.63 -21.15 -1.92
C PHE A 54 -17.64 -20.33 -3.21
N GLY A 55 -18.64 -19.48 -3.40
CA GLY A 55 -18.70 -18.55 -4.52
C GLY A 55 -17.55 -17.54 -4.46
N ILE A 56 -16.39 -17.88 -5.03
CA ILE A 56 -15.22 -17.01 -5.15
C ILE A 56 -15.52 -15.97 -6.25
N GLU A 57 -16.36 -15.00 -5.94
CA GLU A 57 -16.54 -13.80 -6.75
C GLU A 57 -16.08 -12.60 -5.92
N GLY A 58 -14.94 -12.01 -6.29
CA GLY A 58 -14.40 -10.80 -5.69
C GLY A 58 -12.89 -10.82 -5.45
N PRO A 59 -12.30 -9.68 -5.05
CA PRO A 59 -10.88 -9.54 -4.74
C PRO A 59 -10.45 -10.41 -3.56
N LEU A 60 -9.29 -11.06 -3.72
CA LEU A 60 -8.70 -11.96 -2.74
C LEU A 60 -7.41 -11.37 -2.20
N TRP A 61 -7.28 -11.41 -0.88
CA TRP A 61 -6.03 -11.11 -0.19
C TRP A 61 -5.30 -12.42 0.07
N ILE A 62 -4.06 -12.54 -0.41
CA ILE A 62 -3.27 -13.76 -0.31
C ILE A 62 -2.01 -13.46 0.49
N GLN A 63 -1.82 -14.17 1.59
CA GLN A 63 -0.61 -14.12 2.40
C GLN A 63 0.09 -15.48 2.32
N VAL A 64 1.38 -15.48 1.99
CA VAL A 64 2.18 -16.71 1.84
C VAL A 64 3.28 -16.72 2.90
N GLN A 65 3.40 -17.82 3.62
CA GLN A 65 4.44 -18.05 4.62
C GLN A 65 5.22 -19.31 4.28
N ALA A 66 6.53 -19.19 4.12
CA ALA A 66 7.41 -20.34 3.95
C ALA A 66 7.66 -21.05 5.29
N LEU A 67 7.53 -22.37 5.30
CA LEU A 67 7.83 -23.26 6.41
C LEU A 67 8.93 -24.26 6.01
N ASP A 68 9.60 -24.88 6.99
CA ASP A 68 10.67 -25.88 6.74
C ASP A 68 10.23 -27.07 5.86
N LYS A 69 8.93 -27.36 5.80
CA LYS A 69 8.37 -28.52 5.07
C LYS A 69 7.34 -28.18 3.99
N GLY A 70 7.05 -26.89 3.78
CA GLY A 70 6.06 -26.47 2.80
C GLY A 70 5.79 -24.97 2.81
N LEU A 71 4.71 -24.58 2.15
CA LEU A 71 4.15 -23.25 2.15
C LEU A 71 2.81 -23.26 2.88
N GLU A 72 2.62 -22.28 3.75
CA GLU A 72 1.33 -21.95 4.35
C GLU A 72 0.77 -20.74 3.62
N VAL A 73 -0.45 -20.84 3.09
CA VAL A 73 -1.10 -19.78 2.33
C VAL A 73 -2.41 -19.43 3.00
N LEU A 74 -2.61 -18.16 3.33
CA LEU A 74 -3.85 -17.64 3.88
C LEU A 74 -4.56 -16.80 2.82
N VAL A 75 -5.77 -17.19 2.44
CA VAL A 75 -6.59 -16.45 1.49
C VAL A 75 -7.78 -15.84 2.21
N THR A 76 -7.88 -14.51 2.19
CA THR A 76 -8.99 -13.77 2.78
C THR A 76 -9.76 -13.02 1.71
N ARG A 77 -11.07 -13.19 1.68
CA ARG A 77 -11.94 -12.42 0.79
C ARG A 77 -12.05 -10.98 1.30
N ALA A 78 -11.67 -10.02 0.46
CA ALA A 78 -11.89 -8.62 0.76
C ALA A 78 -13.39 -8.30 0.60
N GLN A 79 -13.98 -7.66 1.62
CA GLN A 79 -15.35 -7.16 1.52
C GLN A 79 -15.31 -5.74 0.97
N MET A 80 -16.07 -5.49 -0.10
CA MET A 80 -16.27 -4.13 -0.59
C MET A 80 -17.08 -3.32 0.43
N SER A 81 -16.52 -2.19 0.86
CA SER A 81 -17.27 -1.19 1.61
C SER A 81 -18.34 -0.56 0.73
N LYS A 82 -19.46 -0.13 1.33
CA LYS A 82 -20.67 0.36 0.63
C LYS A 82 -20.46 1.60 -0.25
N ASP A 83 -19.27 2.19 -0.27
CA ASP A 83 -18.92 3.38 -1.05
C ASP A 83 -18.21 3.07 -2.38
N GLY A 84 -17.98 1.79 -2.71
CA GLY A 84 -17.60 1.37 -4.06
C GLY A 84 -16.22 1.82 -4.58
N GLN A 85 -15.38 2.43 -3.74
CA GLN A 85 -14.06 2.95 -4.17
C GLN A 85 -12.89 2.51 -3.30
N ARG A 86 -13.10 1.61 -2.32
CA ARG A 86 -12.02 1.18 -1.41
C ARG A 86 -12.17 -0.29 -0.99
N PHE A 87 -11.10 -1.05 -1.16
CA PHE A 87 -10.93 -2.35 -0.52
C PHE A 87 -10.51 -2.08 0.93
N GLU A 88 -11.37 -2.39 1.89
CA GLU A 88 -11.03 -2.31 3.31
C GLU A 88 -10.61 -3.70 3.77
N LEU A 89 -9.34 -3.85 4.16
CA LEU A 89 -8.89 -5.02 4.91
C LEU A 89 -9.62 -5.04 6.26
N PRO A 90 -10.09 -6.20 6.76
CA PRO A 90 -10.68 -6.33 8.09
C PRO A 90 -9.59 -6.31 9.18
N ILE A 91 -8.59 -5.44 9.04
CA ILE A 91 -7.59 -5.19 10.06
C ILE A 91 -8.14 -4.04 10.90
N PRO A 92 -8.43 -4.26 12.20
CA PRO A 92 -8.87 -3.17 13.07
C PRO A 92 -7.81 -2.05 13.05
N GLU A 93 -8.23 -0.79 12.91
CA GLU A 93 -7.34 0.39 12.82
C GLU A 93 -6.32 0.47 13.97
N ASP A 94 -6.61 -0.19 15.10
CA ASP A 94 -5.72 -0.35 16.25
C ASP A 94 -4.47 -1.20 15.93
N LYS A 95 -4.59 -2.23 15.08
CA LYS A 95 -3.46 -3.10 14.69
C LYS A 95 -2.59 -2.51 13.59
N LEU A 96 -3.11 -1.60 12.76
CA LEU A 96 -2.29 -0.89 11.76
C LEU A 96 -1.22 0.00 12.41
N LYS A 97 -1.44 0.43 13.65
CA LYS A 97 -0.48 1.23 14.42
C LYS A 97 0.62 0.41 15.08
N GLU A 98 0.44 -0.91 15.19
CA GLU A 98 1.41 -1.83 15.79
C GLU A 98 2.37 -2.44 14.78
N LEU A 99 2.12 -2.25 13.48
CA LEU A 99 3.02 -2.71 12.43
C LEU A 99 4.31 -1.88 12.42
N PRO A 100 5.49 -2.52 12.27
CA PRO A 100 6.72 -1.82 11.92
C PRO A 100 6.50 -0.91 10.70
N VAL A 101 7.24 0.21 10.68
CA VAL A 101 7.07 1.27 9.67
C VAL A 101 7.25 0.73 8.25
N ASP A 102 8.19 -0.20 8.03
CA ASP A 102 8.37 -0.94 6.77
C ASP A 102 7.07 -1.58 6.25
N GLU A 103 6.41 -2.43 7.06
CA GLU A 103 5.19 -3.15 6.64
C GLU A 103 4.06 -2.18 6.30
N ARG A 104 3.99 -1.03 7.00
CA ARG A 104 3.01 0.01 6.67
C ARG A 104 3.31 0.68 5.34
N ILE A 105 4.57 0.83 4.97
CA ILE A 105 4.95 1.46 3.70
C ILE A 105 4.69 0.51 2.55
N GLU A 106 5.03 -0.78 2.69
CA GLU A 106 4.71 -1.81 1.72
C GLU A 106 3.20 -1.83 1.43
N ASP A 107 2.35 -1.88 2.47
CA ASP A 107 0.88 -1.82 2.31
C ASP A 107 0.39 -0.54 1.61
N LEU A 108 1.04 0.60 1.84
CA LEU A 108 0.68 1.88 1.20
C LEU A 108 1.06 1.91 -0.27
N LEU A 109 2.25 1.43 -0.59
CA LEU A 109 2.74 1.30 -1.95
C LEU A 109 1.86 0.32 -2.71
N ASP A 110 1.60 -0.86 -2.16
CA ASP A 110 0.73 -1.87 -2.79
C ASP A 110 -0.66 -1.34 -3.07
N GLN A 111 -1.30 -0.66 -2.11
CA GLN A 111 -2.61 -0.03 -2.36
C GLN A 111 -2.54 0.98 -3.52
N HIS A 112 -1.47 1.76 -3.59
CA HIS A 112 -1.34 2.79 -4.61
C HIS A 112 -1.03 2.21 -6.00
N PHE A 113 -0.33 1.08 -6.08
CA PHE A 113 -0.08 0.33 -7.31
C PHE A 113 -1.31 -0.48 -7.75
N HIS A 114 -2.06 -1.08 -6.82
CA HIS A 114 -3.25 -1.90 -7.15
C HIS A 114 -4.48 -1.08 -7.52
N ILE A 115 -4.76 0.05 -6.85
CA ILE A 115 -5.93 0.91 -7.17
C ILE A 115 -5.83 1.49 -8.60
N LYS A 116 -4.63 1.64 -9.15
CA LYS A 116 -4.39 2.31 -10.43
C LYS A 116 -4.12 1.34 -11.59
N GLN A 117 -4.13 0.02 -11.35
CA GLN A 117 -4.07 -1.02 -12.39
C GLN A 117 -5.45 -1.35 -12.99
N ASP A 118 -6.54 -0.98 -12.29
CA ASP A 118 -7.95 -1.10 -12.74
C ASP A 118 -8.43 0.08 -13.63
N GLN A 119 -7.62 1.14 -13.81
CA GLN A 119 -7.94 2.29 -14.67
C GLN A 119 -6.94 2.40 -15.82
N ASP A 120 -7.44 2.29 -17.06
CA ASP A 120 -6.80 2.48 -18.37
C ASP A 120 -5.26 2.43 -18.45
N GLU A 121 -4.73 1.50 -19.27
CA GLU A 121 -3.30 1.28 -19.60
C GLU A 121 -2.55 2.53 -20.15
N ASP A 122 -3.24 3.66 -20.38
CA ASP A 122 -2.71 4.92 -20.93
C ASP A 122 -2.66 6.09 -19.91
N ALA A 123 -3.05 5.88 -18.65
CA ALA A 123 -2.91 6.93 -17.63
C ALA A 123 -1.43 7.07 -17.23
N GLU A 124 -0.83 8.25 -17.45
CA GLU A 124 0.45 8.63 -16.84
C GLU A 124 0.37 8.33 -15.34
N VAL A 125 1.08 7.28 -14.92
CA VAL A 125 1.05 6.83 -13.54
C VAL A 125 1.74 7.95 -12.75
N SER A 126 1.18 8.33 -11.61
CA SER A 126 1.81 9.32 -10.74
C SER A 126 1.51 8.91 -9.31
N LEU A 127 2.57 8.69 -8.55
CA LEU A 127 2.53 8.30 -7.15
C LEU A 127 2.33 9.55 -6.31
N ASP A 128 1.20 9.63 -5.60
CA ASP A 128 0.83 10.84 -4.88
C ASP A 128 0.23 10.53 -3.51
N PHE A 129 0.79 11.18 -2.48
CA PHE A 129 0.46 10.92 -1.09
C PHE A 129 -0.04 12.19 -0.41
N THR A 130 -1.05 12.04 0.43
CA THR A 130 -1.55 13.10 1.30
C THR A 130 -1.29 12.73 2.75
N LEU A 131 -0.42 13.49 3.41
CA LEU A 131 -0.03 13.26 4.79
C LEU A 131 -0.53 14.42 5.66
N LYS A 132 -0.79 14.13 6.92
CA LYS A 132 -1.33 15.05 7.92
C LYS A 132 -0.33 15.18 9.05
N PHE A 133 0.09 16.40 9.33
CA PHE A 133 0.91 16.69 10.50
C PHE A 133 0.07 16.74 11.77
N ASN A 134 0.69 16.36 12.89
CA ASN A 134 0.08 16.52 14.21
C ASN A 134 0.21 17.97 14.68
N ASP A 135 1.38 18.58 14.51
CA ASP A 135 1.62 20.00 14.74
C ASP A 135 2.30 20.68 13.53
N PHE A 136 2.20 22.02 13.44
CA PHE A 136 2.91 22.77 12.40
C PHE A 136 4.43 22.70 12.57
N GLU A 137 4.92 22.58 13.80
CA GLU A 137 6.34 22.41 14.10
C GLU A 137 6.92 21.15 13.45
N ASP A 138 6.13 20.07 13.32
CA ASP A 138 6.56 18.84 12.62
C ASP A 138 6.85 19.12 11.14
N ALA A 139 6.04 19.96 10.50
CA ALA A 139 6.25 20.37 9.12
C ALA A 139 7.52 21.22 8.95
N ILE A 140 7.85 22.07 9.93
CA ILE A 140 9.08 22.85 9.95
C ILE A 140 10.29 21.91 10.12
N ALA A 141 10.24 20.99 11.09
CA ALA A 141 11.32 20.04 11.34
C ALA A 141 11.63 19.17 10.11
N LEU A 142 10.57 18.64 9.46
CA LEU A 142 10.69 17.90 8.22
C LEU A 142 11.34 18.74 7.12
N SER A 143 10.95 20.01 7.00
CA SER A 143 11.51 20.91 5.98
C SER A 143 13.02 21.11 6.10
N HIS A 144 13.56 21.12 7.32
CA HIS A 144 15.00 21.22 7.55
C HIS A 144 15.73 19.94 7.17
N ARG A 145 15.13 18.78 7.44
CA ARG A 145 15.73 17.48 7.11
C ARG A 145 15.71 17.21 5.60
N MET A 146 14.66 17.65 4.92
CA MET A 146 14.49 17.52 3.46
C MET A 146 15.30 18.54 2.65
N LYS A 147 15.92 19.54 3.28
CA LYS A 147 16.62 20.63 2.59
C LYS A 147 17.82 20.16 1.76
N ASP A 148 18.52 19.13 2.23
CA ASP A 148 19.71 18.59 1.58
C ASP A 148 19.40 17.42 0.62
N MET A 149 18.12 17.05 0.46
CA MET A 149 17.69 16.03 -0.49
C MET A 149 17.49 16.61 -1.90
N PRO A 150 17.65 15.79 -2.96
CA PRO A 150 17.28 16.17 -4.32
C PRO A 150 15.75 16.22 -4.43
N LEU A 151 15.17 17.39 -4.13
CA LEU A 151 13.75 17.69 -4.29
C LEU A 151 13.37 18.06 -5.73
N GLU A 152 14.34 17.98 -6.66
CA GLU A 152 14.12 18.24 -8.07
C GLU A 152 13.13 17.20 -8.61
N HIS A 153 12.04 17.65 -9.24
CA HIS A 153 10.93 16.81 -9.74
C HIS A 153 9.96 16.27 -8.67
N LEU A 154 10.05 16.75 -7.42
CA LEU A 154 9.05 16.48 -6.38
C LEU A 154 8.02 17.61 -6.32
N GLU A 155 6.78 17.31 -6.68
CA GLU A 155 5.67 18.25 -6.52
C GLU A 155 5.17 18.23 -5.07
N THR A 156 5.20 19.37 -4.40
CA THR A 156 4.76 19.49 -3.01
C THR A 156 3.75 20.62 -2.83
N LYS A 157 2.72 20.40 -2.02
CA LYS A 157 1.76 21.45 -1.63
C LYS A 157 1.45 21.34 -0.14
N LEU A 158 1.43 22.48 0.54
CA LEU A 158 1.01 22.56 1.94
C LEU A 158 -0.40 23.13 2.01
N LEU A 159 -1.29 22.40 2.66
CA LEU A 159 -2.68 22.75 2.80
C LEU A 159 -3.08 22.81 4.27
N ALA A 160 -4.06 23.64 4.59
CA ALA A 160 -4.66 23.75 5.90
C ALA A 160 -6.15 23.44 5.80
N PHE A 161 -6.61 22.50 6.62
CA PHE A 161 -8.02 22.09 6.65
C PHE A 161 -8.40 21.63 8.07
N GLU A 162 -9.58 22.03 8.54
CA GLU A 162 -10.08 21.69 9.89
C GLU A 162 -9.06 21.90 11.03
N ASN A 163 -8.32 23.03 10.98
CA ASN A 163 -7.31 23.39 11.97
C ASN A 163 -6.12 22.40 12.06
N LYS A 164 -5.90 21.63 10.99
CA LYS A 164 -4.73 20.75 10.80
C LYS A 164 -4.01 21.10 9.50
N TYR A 165 -2.73 20.74 9.44
CA TYR A 165 -1.90 20.93 8.27
C TYR A 165 -1.70 19.60 7.54
N TYR A 166 -1.73 19.67 6.22
CA TYR A 166 -1.58 18.55 5.32
C TYR A 166 -0.48 18.87 4.32
N ILE A 167 0.38 17.90 4.02
CA ILE A 167 1.30 17.94 2.90
C ILE A 167 0.81 16.98 1.83
N TYR A 168 0.68 17.50 0.62
CA TYR A 168 0.56 16.69 -0.58
C TYR A 168 1.94 16.56 -1.21
N VAL A 169 2.33 15.34 -1.52
CA VAL A 169 3.60 15.01 -2.17
C VAL A 169 3.30 14.14 -3.38
N LYS A 170 3.77 14.55 -4.54
CA LYS A 170 3.63 13.81 -5.79
C LYS A 170 5.00 13.57 -6.40
N PHE A 171 5.28 12.29 -6.64
CA PHE A 171 6.53 11.79 -7.20
C PHE A 171 6.43 11.70 -8.71
N SER A 172 7.47 12.17 -9.40
CA SER A 172 7.58 12.03 -10.85
C SER A 172 8.20 10.67 -11.20
N GLU A 173 7.47 9.83 -11.92
CA GLU A 173 7.91 8.46 -12.24
C GLU A 173 9.15 8.38 -13.12
N THR A 174 9.40 9.43 -13.90
CA THR A 174 10.57 9.48 -14.78
C THR A 174 11.87 9.72 -14.03
N HIS A 175 11.79 10.12 -12.75
CA HIS A 175 12.94 10.55 -11.96
C HIS A 175 13.11 9.82 -10.63
N PHE A 176 12.11 9.05 -10.18
CA PHE A 176 12.16 8.33 -8.91
C PHE A 176 12.03 6.82 -9.12
N VAL A 177 12.91 6.04 -8.49
CA VAL A 177 12.81 4.58 -8.39
C VAL A 177 11.99 4.23 -7.14
N GLU A 178 11.34 3.06 -7.10
CA GLU A 178 10.55 2.62 -5.94
C GLU A 178 11.32 2.71 -4.62
N GLU A 179 12.59 2.29 -4.58
CA GLU A 179 13.43 2.41 -3.38
C GLU A 179 13.62 3.86 -2.91
N ASP A 180 13.70 4.83 -3.83
CA ASP A 180 13.83 6.25 -3.46
C ASP A 180 12.53 6.78 -2.87
N ILE A 181 11.40 6.35 -3.43
CA ILE A 181 10.05 6.70 -2.97
C ILE A 181 9.84 6.15 -1.56
N ASP A 182 10.18 4.88 -1.34
CA ASP A 182 10.11 4.21 -0.05
C ASP A 182 10.94 4.93 1.02
N ASN A 183 12.22 5.22 0.72
CA ASN A 183 13.11 5.95 1.63
C ASN A 183 12.56 7.36 1.96
N MET A 184 12.02 8.05 0.97
CA MET A 184 11.43 9.38 1.19
C MET A 184 10.14 9.29 1.99
N LEU A 185 9.27 8.34 1.69
CA LEU A 185 8.00 8.15 2.38
C LEU A 185 8.23 7.75 3.84
N SER A 186 9.21 6.88 4.10
CA SER A 186 9.72 6.58 5.45
C SER A 186 10.05 7.85 6.21
N LEU A 187 10.83 8.75 5.60
CA LEU A 187 11.21 10.01 6.21
C LEU A 187 10.01 10.92 6.50
N LEU A 188 9.04 10.97 5.58
CA LEU A 188 7.83 11.77 5.74
C LEU A 188 6.96 11.23 6.88
N LEU A 189 6.82 9.91 6.99
CA LEU A 189 5.97 9.23 7.98
C LEU A 189 6.52 9.31 9.41
N GLU A 190 7.80 9.66 9.60
CA GLU A 190 8.35 9.99 10.92
C GLU A 190 7.75 11.29 11.50
N TYR A 191 7.36 12.24 10.64
CA TYR A 191 6.87 13.57 11.04
C TYR A 191 5.38 13.77 10.78
N ALA A 192 4.78 12.94 9.93
CA ALA A 192 3.39 13.05 9.52
C ALA A 192 2.70 11.69 9.52
N ASP A 193 1.40 11.69 9.76
CA ASP A 193 0.58 10.50 9.60
C ASP A 193 -0.08 10.49 8.22
N GLU A 194 -0.22 9.31 7.64
CA GLU A 194 -0.99 9.13 6.42
C GLU A 194 -2.44 9.63 6.59
N SER A 195 -2.97 10.32 5.57
CA SER A 195 -4.35 10.79 5.55
C SER A 195 -5.16 10.10 4.48
N ARG A 196 -6.36 9.64 4.87
CA ARG A 196 -7.36 9.12 3.94
C ARG A 196 -8.06 10.20 3.10
N MET A 197 -7.75 11.49 3.31
CA MET A 197 -8.36 12.59 2.56
C MET A 197 -7.67 12.79 1.22
N THR A 198 -8.45 12.99 0.16
CA THR A 198 -7.92 13.35 -1.15
C THR A 198 -7.48 14.80 -1.19
N VAL A 199 -6.41 15.08 -1.94
CA VAL A 199 -5.91 16.45 -2.15
C VAL A 199 -7.01 17.36 -2.70
N HIS A 200 -7.83 16.89 -3.64
CA HIS A 200 -8.94 17.63 -4.25
C HIS A 200 -9.94 18.14 -3.21
N ARG A 201 -10.32 17.30 -2.24
CA ARG A 201 -11.24 17.71 -1.17
C ARG A 201 -10.64 18.80 -0.28
N ILE A 202 -9.34 18.71 0.00
CA ILE A 202 -8.64 19.72 0.80
C ILE A 202 -8.46 21.02 0.00
N GLU A 203 -8.22 20.94 -1.31
CA GLU A 203 -8.13 22.11 -2.18
C GLU A 203 -9.49 22.82 -2.34
N GLU A 204 -10.60 22.08 -2.42
CA GLU A 204 -11.94 22.66 -2.55
C GLU A 204 -12.47 23.27 -1.25
N TYR A 205 -12.30 22.57 -0.13
CA TYR A 205 -12.93 22.95 1.15
C TYR A 205 -11.94 23.52 2.18
N GLY A 206 -10.65 23.43 1.92
CA GLY A 206 -9.59 23.94 2.79
C GLY A 206 -8.94 25.20 2.24
N LYS A 207 -7.70 25.39 2.66
CA LYS A 207 -6.88 26.53 2.26
C LYS A 207 -5.52 26.04 1.82
N VAL A 208 -5.15 26.34 0.59
CA VAL A 208 -3.78 26.15 0.13
C VAL A 208 -2.89 27.21 0.79
N VAL A 209 -1.90 26.76 1.55
CA VAL A 209 -0.95 27.63 2.27
C VAL A 209 0.25 27.93 1.40
N LEU A 210 0.84 26.88 0.80
CA LEU A 210 1.97 26.98 -0.11
C LEU A 210 1.74 26.05 -1.30
N THR A 211 2.06 26.58 -2.48
CA THR A 211 2.11 25.83 -3.74
C THR A 211 3.57 25.73 -4.15
N GLU A 212 4.04 24.50 -4.37
CA GLU A 212 5.39 24.17 -4.81
C GLU A 212 6.48 24.51 -3.78
N ASN A 213 7.60 23.78 -3.83
CA ASN A 213 8.80 24.04 -3.02
C ASN A 213 8.51 24.25 -1.52
N VAL A 214 7.61 23.46 -0.94
CA VAL A 214 7.15 23.64 0.45
C VAL A 214 8.34 23.56 1.41
N PHE A 215 9.18 22.54 1.27
CA PHE A 215 10.33 22.32 2.16
C PHE A 215 11.38 23.43 2.08
N VAL A 216 11.67 23.92 0.87
CA VAL A 216 12.62 25.04 0.67
C VAL A 216 12.07 26.33 1.28
N THR A 217 10.78 26.57 1.13
CA THR A 217 10.13 27.77 1.65
C THR A 217 10.06 27.75 3.18
N LEU A 218 9.62 26.64 3.77
CA LEU A 218 9.55 26.49 5.22
C LEU A 218 10.94 26.62 5.87
N SER A 219 11.95 25.93 5.35
CA SER A 219 13.32 25.98 5.90
C SER A 219 14.03 27.33 5.72
N LYS A 220 13.52 28.21 4.84
CA LYS A 220 14.03 29.58 4.66
C LYS A 220 13.37 30.58 5.61
N HIS A 221 12.08 30.38 5.91
CA HIS A 221 11.27 31.29 6.71
C HIS A 221 11.26 30.94 8.20
N PHE A 222 11.52 29.68 8.53
CA PHE A 222 11.55 29.15 9.89
C PHE A 222 12.92 28.52 10.18
N SER A 223 13.32 28.49 11.45
CA SER A 223 14.63 28.04 11.93
C SER A 223 14.49 27.16 13.16
#